data_AF-A0AAN9AG96-F1
#
_entry.id   AF-A0AAN9AG96-F1
#
_cell.length_a   1.000
_cell.length_b   1.000
_cell.length_c   1.000
_cell.angle_alpha   90.00
_cell.angle_beta   90.00
_cell.angle_gamma   90.00
#
_symmetry.space_group_name_H-M   'P 1'
#
loop_
_entity.id
_entity.type
_entity.pdbx_description
1 polymer ?
#
loop_
_entity_poly.entity_id
_entity_poly.type
_entity_poly.pdbx_seq_one_letter_code
_entity_poly.pdbx_strand_id
1 'polypeptide(L)'
;MKVPVLKETSVYIIGSEHKSFKEKLVRANKTEMQSESDETEVQSRGEETEVQSRGEETEIQSRGEETEVQSRGEETEVQSRGEETEVQFRGEETEVQFRGEETEVQSRGEETEVQFRGEETEVQSRGEETVVQSRG
;
A
#
# COMPACT_ATOMS: atom_id res chain seq x y z
N MET A 1 -2.26 -16.06 34.70
CA MET A 1 -1.77 -14.71 34.33
C MET A 1 -2.65 -14.23 33.19
N LYS A 2 -3.37 -13.11 33.35
CA LYS A 2 -4.08 -12.49 32.22
C LYS A 2 -3.02 -11.78 31.37
N VAL A 3 -2.84 -12.24 30.15
CA VAL A 3 -2.11 -11.48 29.13
C VAL A 3 -2.88 -10.17 28.98
N PRO A 4 -2.26 -8.99 29.14
CA PRO A 4 -2.95 -7.73 28.90
C PRO A 4 -3.34 -7.70 27.42
N VAL A 5 -4.65 -7.69 27.14
CA VAL A 5 -5.16 -7.34 25.82
C VAL A 5 -4.72 -5.90 25.59
N LEU A 6 -3.75 -5.70 24.70
CA LEU A 6 -3.41 -4.37 24.21
C LEU A 6 -4.71 -3.82 23.63
N LYS A 7 -5.16 -2.67 24.13
CA LYS A 7 -6.33 -2.00 23.56
C LYS A 7 -5.99 -1.74 22.09
N GLU A 8 -6.82 -2.26 21.18
CA GLU A 8 -6.79 -1.99 19.75
C GLU A 8 -6.50 -0.50 19.54
N THR A 9 -5.25 -0.19 19.19
CA THR A 9 -4.86 1.18 18.88
C THR A 9 -5.12 1.29 17.40
N SER A 10 -6.30 1.78 17.05
CA SER A 10 -6.67 2.14 15.68
C SER A 10 -6.39 3.61 15.47
N VAL A 11 -5.73 3.96 14.37
CA VAL A 11 -5.45 5.35 13.98
C VAL A 11 -6.14 5.60 12.65
N TYR A 12 -6.99 6.64 12.62
CA TYR A 12 -7.69 7.09 11.41
C TYR A 12 -7.16 8.46 11.03
N ILE A 13 -6.63 8.59 9.81
CA ILE A 13 -5.99 9.83 9.34
C ILE A 13 -6.67 10.30 8.07
N ILE A 14 -7.08 11.58 8.06
CA ILE A 14 -7.66 12.24 6.90
C ILE A 14 -6.72 13.37 6.47
N GLY A 15 -6.12 13.24 5.29
CA GLY A 15 -5.42 14.31 4.57
C GLY A 15 -6.36 14.96 3.56
N SER A 16 -6.50 16.29 3.58
CA SER A 16 -7.32 17.01 2.61
C SER A 16 -6.73 18.38 2.26
N GLU A 17 -6.81 18.77 0.99
CA GLU A 17 -6.58 20.13 0.47
C GLU A 17 -5.15 20.69 0.62
N HIS A 18 -4.15 19.81 0.81
CA HIS A 18 -2.74 20.21 0.82
C HIS A 18 -2.03 19.66 -0.41
N LYS A 19 -1.05 20.42 -0.92
CA LYS A 19 -0.18 19.96 -2.02
C LYS A 19 0.51 18.62 -1.70
N SER A 20 0.82 18.39 -0.42
CA SER A 20 1.54 17.19 0.01
C SER A 20 1.03 16.77 1.39
N PHE A 21 0.67 15.50 1.51
CA PHE A 21 0.34 14.83 2.76
C PHE A 21 1.46 13.84 3.09
N LYS A 22 2.11 14.00 4.24
CA LYS A 22 3.18 13.11 4.68
C LYS A 22 2.95 12.68 6.10
N GLU A 23 2.69 11.39 6.31
CA GLU A 23 2.55 10.84 7.65
C GLU A 23 3.81 10.06 8.04
N LYS A 24 4.47 10.53 9.10
CA LYS A 24 5.61 9.85 9.70
C LYS A 24 5.15 8.64 10.50
N LEU A 25 5.87 7.52 10.32
CA LEU A 25 5.70 6.21 10.97
C LEU A 25 4.54 6.13 12.00
N VAL A 26 3.36 5.72 11.54
CA VAL A 26 2.24 5.36 12.40
C VAL A 26 2.53 3.99 13.02
N ARG A 27 2.48 3.91 14.36
CA ARG A 27 2.59 2.65 15.10
C ARG A 27 1.29 2.38 15.83
N ALA A 28 0.45 1.59 15.19
CA ALA A 28 -0.89 1.26 15.61
C ALA A 28 -1.14 -0.21 15.26
N ASN A 29 -2.06 -0.88 15.94
CA ASN A 29 -2.44 -2.24 15.56
C ASN A 29 -3.17 -2.21 14.21
N LYS A 30 -4.06 -1.23 14.04
CA LYS A 30 -4.72 -0.92 12.77
C LYS A 30 -4.46 0.53 12.36
N THR A 31 -4.11 0.75 11.10
CA THR A 31 -4.01 2.08 10.51
C THR A 31 -4.96 2.18 9.33
N GLU A 32 -5.85 3.16 9.35
CA GLU A 32 -6.72 3.51 8.23
C GLU A 32 -6.41 4.94 7.81
N MET A 33 -6.20 5.16 6.52
CA MET A 33 -5.86 6.48 6.00
C MET A 33 -6.65 6.82 4.74
N GLN A 34 -7.13 8.05 4.67
CA GLN A 34 -7.71 8.65 3.48
C GLN A 34 -7.00 9.97 3.17
N SER A 35 -6.49 10.13 1.95
CA SER A 35 -5.81 11.34 1.51
C SER A 35 -6.36 11.84 0.16
N GLU A 36 -6.62 13.14 0.06
CA GLU A 36 -6.82 13.87 -1.20
C GLU A 36 -5.79 15.02 -1.27
N SER A 37 -4.63 14.75 -1.86
CA SER A 37 -3.45 15.65 -1.92
C SER A 37 -2.60 15.28 -3.14
N ASP A 38 -1.91 16.23 -3.78
CA ASP A 38 -1.11 15.95 -4.99
C ASP A 38 -0.03 14.89 -4.70
N GLU A 39 0.63 14.98 -3.54
CA GLU A 39 1.60 13.98 -3.07
C GLU A 39 1.11 13.33 -1.77
N THR A 40 1.19 12.01 -1.66
CA THR A 40 0.89 11.26 -0.42
C THR A 40 2.04 10.33 -0.05
N GLU A 41 2.63 10.49 1.14
CA GLU A 41 3.69 9.61 1.67
C GLU A 41 3.25 9.02 3.02
N VAL A 42 3.26 7.69 3.12
CA VAL A 42 2.78 6.98 4.31
C VAL A 42 3.81 5.96 4.77
N GLN A 43 4.13 6.00 6.06
CA GLN A 43 4.89 4.93 6.72
C GLN A 43 4.05 4.35 7.86
N SER A 44 3.77 3.05 7.83
CA SER A 44 3.00 2.37 8.88
C SER A 44 3.71 1.13 9.41
N ARG A 45 3.44 0.81 10.68
CA ARG A 45 3.78 -0.47 11.30
C ARG A 45 2.67 -0.91 12.25
N GLY A 46 2.01 -1.99 11.89
CA GLY A 46 0.84 -2.53 12.60
C GLY A 46 0.56 -3.97 12.22
N GLU A 47 -0.57 -4.52 12.64
CA GLU A 47 -1.10 -5.78 12.10
C GLU A 47 -1.80 -5.48 10.78
N GLU A 48 -2.66 -4.46 10.74
CA GLU A 48 -3.43 -4.07 9.55
C GLU A 48 -3.11 -2.63 9.09
N THR A 49 -2.97 -2.42 7.79
CA THR A 49 -2.90 -1.09 7.16
C THR A 49 -3.84 -1.00 5.96
N GLU A 50 -4.74 -0.02 5.96
CA GLU A 50 -5.58 0.35 4.82
C GLU A 50 -5.27 1.80 4.41
N VAL A 51 -4.92 2.02 3.14
CA VAL A 51 -4.67 3.36 2.59
C VAL A 51 -5.52 3.60 1.35
N GLN A 52 -6.27 4.70 1.36
CA GLN A 52 -6.99 5.23 0.21
C GLN A 52 -6.44 6.60 -0.16
N SER A 53 -5.85 6.71 -1.35
CA SER A 53 -5.22 7.95 -1.83
C SER A 53 -5.83 8.43 -3.14
N ARG A 54 -5.95 9.75 -3.29
CA ARG A 54 -6.19 10.45 -4.55
C ARG A 54 -5.21 11.61 -4.67
N GLY A 55 -4.36 11.56 -5.68
CA GLY A 55 -3.25 12.51 -5.87
C GLY A 55 -2.54 12.30 -7.20
N GLU A 56 -1.50 13.06 -7.48
CA GLU A 56 -0.58 12.80 -8.60
C GLU A 56 0.35 11.65 -8.23
N GLU A 57 0.97 11.71 -7.04
CA GLU A 57 1.97 10.74 -6.57
C GLU A 57 1.56 10.11 -5.22
N THR A 58 1.76 8.80 -5.06
CA THR A 58 1.53 8.09 -3.78
C THR A 58 2.68 7.11 -3.48
N GLU A 59 3.33 7.27 -2.34
CA GLU A 59 4.36 6.36 -1.81
C GLU A 59 3.91 5.74 -0.48
N ILE A 60 3.78 4.41 -0.43
CA ILE A 60 3.36 3.67 0.77
C ILE A 60 4.45 2.71 1.21
N GLN A 61 4.87 2.80 2.47
CA GLN A 61 5.75 1.83 3.12
C GLN A 61 5.07 1.21 4.34
N SER A 62 4.75 -0.07 4.24
CA SER A 62 4.01 -0.78 5.29
C SER A 62 4.75 -2.01 5.80
N ARG A 63 4.63 -2.25 7.11
CA ARG A 63 5.10 -3.48 7.76
C ARG A 63 4.02 -3.98 8.72
N GLY A 64 3.37 -5.07 8.35
CA GLY A 64 2.31 -5.69 9.14
C GLY A 64 1.94 -7.06 8.65
N GLU A 65 0.84 -7.61 9.13
CA GLU A 65 0.31 -8.90 8.64
C GLU A 65 -0.43 -8.65 7.32
N GLU A 66 -1.30 -7.64 7.28
CA GLU A 66 -2.13 -7.30 6.12
C GLU A 66 -1.90 -5.84 5.67
N THR A 67 -1.88 -5.61 4.37
CA THR A 67 -1.82 -4.27 3.76
C THR A 67 -2.76 -4.17 2.56
N GLU A 68 -3.71 -3.25 2.60
CA GLU A 68 -4.58 -2.89 1.48
C GLU A 68 -4.27 -1.46 1.02
N VAL A 69 -4.01 -1.28 -0.27
CA VAL A 69 -3.78 0.03 -0.89
C VAL A 69 -4.75 0.24 -2.04
N GLN A 70 -5.51 1.33 -1.99
CA GLN A 70 -6.32 1.81 -3.10
C GLN A 70 -5.84 3.20 -3.51
N SER A 71 -5.28 3.33 -4.70
CA SER A 71 -4.75 4.60 -5.20
C SER A 71 -5.38 5.01 -6.53
N ARG A 72 -5.60 6.31 -6.68
CA ARG A 72 -5.96 6.94 -7.95
C ARG A 72 -5.06 8.15 -8.19
N GLY A 73 -4.22 8.08 -9.20
CA GLY A 73 -3.25 9.13 -9.49
C GLY A 73 -2.48 8.94 -10.77
N GLU A 74 -1.37 9.64 -10.94
CA GLU A 74 -0.45 9.41 -12.06
C GLU A 74 0.49 8.26 -11.69
N GLU A 75 1.12 8.31 -10.51
CA GLU A 75 2.13 7.36 -10.06
C GLU A 75 1.78 6.76 -8.68
N THR A 76 2.10 5.48 -8.48
CA THR A 76 2.00 4.83 -7.16
C THR A 76 3.13 3.83 -6.93
N GLU A 77 3.85 4.02 -5.82
CA GLU A 77 4.85 3.07 -5.30
C GLU A 77 4.36 2.46 -3.99
N VAL A 78 4.32 1.13 -3.93
CA VAL A 78 3.99 0.38 -2.71
C VAL A 78 5.13 -0.54 -2.33
N GLN A 79 5.66 -0.36 -1.12
CA GLN A 79 6.60 -1.27 -0.49
C GLN A 79 5.98 -1.91 0.76
N SER A 80 5.68 -3.20 0.67
CA SER A 80 5.06 -3.95 1.76
C SER A 80 5.93 -5.11 2.25
N ARG A 81 5.89 -5.33 3.57
CA ARG A 81 6.42 -6.54 4.21
C ARG A 81 5.39 -7.09 5.18
N GLY A 82 4.85 -8.25 4.85
CA GLY A 82 3.78 -8.87 5.65
C GLY A 82 3.44 -10.28 5.24
N GLU A 83 2.26 -10.76 5.64
CA GLU A 83 1.73 -12.03 5.18
C GLU A 83 0.97 -11.81 3.87
N GLU A 84 0.10 -10.81 3.82
CA GLU A 84 -0.77 -10.51 2.69
C GLU A 84 -0.64 -9.05 2.23
N THR A 85 -0.77 -8.80 0.93
CA THR A 85 -0.84 -7.45 0.37
C THR A 85 -1.77 -7.39 -0.84
N GLU A 86 -2.75 -6.49 -0.80
CA GLU A 86 -3.63 -6.17 -1.91
C GLU A 86 -3.37 -4.73 -2.38
N VAL A 87 -3.13 -4.56 -3.69
CA VAL A 87 -2.94 -3.25 -4.31
C VAL A 87 -3.93 -3.07 -5.46
N GLN A 88 -4.78 -2.06 -5.35
CA GLN A 88 -5.66 -1.59 -6.42
C GLN A 88 -5.23 -0.20 -6.88
N PHE A 89 -4.83 -0.09 -8.14
CA PHE A 89 -4.39 1.17 -8.73
C PHE A 89 -5.18 1.54 -9.97
N ARG A 90 -5.37 2.85 -10.15
CA ARG A 90 -5.82 3.44 -11.40
C ARG A 90 -5.04 4.72 -11.69
N GLY A 91 -4.27 4.74 -12.76
CA GLY A 91 -3.38 5.86 -13.09
C GLY A 91 -2.49 5.58 -14.29
N GLU A 92 -1.30 6.18 -14.36
CA GLU A 92 -0.34 5.94 -15.45
C GLU A 92 0.64 4.83 -15.07
N GLU A 93 1.30 4.92 -13.91
CA GLU A 93 2.37 4.00 -13.51
C GLU A 93 2.15 3.40 -12.11
N THR A 94 2.46 2.10 -11.95
CA THR A 94 2.48 1.43 -10.64
C THR A 94 3.75 0.63 -10.45
N GLU A 95 4.41 0.81 -9.31
CA GLU A 95 5.45 -0.09 -8.83
C GLU A 95 5.02 -0.73 -7.50
N VAL A 96 5.06 -2.06 -7.43
CA VAL A 96 4.78 -2.83 -6.20
C VAL A 96 5.98 -3.68 -5.85
N GLN A 97 6.55 -3.46 -4.68
CA GLN A 97 7.56 -4.31 -4.07
C GLN A 97 7.01 -4.99 -2.82
N PHE A 98 6.92 -6.31 -2.86
CA PHE A 98 6.39 -7.09 -1.75
C PHE A 98 7.38 -8.14 -1.23
N ARG A 99 7.32 -8.37 0.08
CA ARG A 99 7.93 -9.54 0.72
C ARG A 99 7.00 -10.15 1.75
N GLY A 100 6.56 -11.38 1.52
CA GLY A 100 5.58 -12.05 2.36
C GLY A 100 5.07 -13.35 1.77
N GLU A 101 3.87 -13.79 2.14
CA GLU A 101 3.29 -15.05 1.67
C GLU A 101 2.49 -14.83 0.36
N GLU A 102 1.55 -13.88 0.37
CA GLU A 102 0.60 -13.67 -0.73
C GLU A 102 0.54 -12.20 -1.18
N THR A 103 0.35 -11.97 -2.49
CA THR A 103 0.11 -10.64 -3.05
C THR A 103 -0.87 -10.66 -4.19
N GLU A 104 -1.83 -9.74 -4.16
CA GLU A 104 -2.72 -9.45 -5.29
C GLU A 104 -2.50 -8.01 -5.76
N VAL A 105 -2.28 -7.83 -7.07
CA VAL A 105 -2.18 -6.52 -7.71
C VAL A 105 -3.21 -6.41 -8.82
N GLN A 106 -4.11 -5.44 -8.70
CA GLN A 106 -5.04 -5.03 -9.75
C GLN A 106 -4.70 -3.62 -10.23
N SER A 107 -4.24 -3.50 -11.48
CA SER A 107 -3.86 -2.22 -12.07
C SER A 107 -4.69 -1.86 -13.30
N ARG A 108 -5.01 -0.57 -13.42
CA ARG A 108 -5.55 0.05 -14.63
C ARG A 108 -4.73 1.31 -14.92
N GLY A 109 -3.59 1.12 -15.57
CA GLY A 109 -2.73 2.20 -16.05
C GLY A 109 -1.90 1.79 -17.25
N GLU A 110 -0.97 2.63 -17.70
CA GLU A 110 -0.11 2.36 -18.85
C GLU A 110 0.94 1.31 -18.50
N GLU A 111 1.60 1.46 -17.35
CA GLU A 111 2.71 0.61 -16.90
C GLU A 111 2.46 0.02 -15.51
N THR A 112 2.92 -1.21 -15.30
CA THR A 112 2.86 -1.88 -13.99
C THR A 112 4.08 -2.77 -13.78
N GLU A 113 4.88 -2.47 -12.76
CA GLU A 113 5.99 -3.30 -12.31
C GLU A 113 5.67 -3.94 -10.96
N VAL A 114 5.84 -5.26 -10.86
CA VAL A 114 5.66 -6.01 -9.61
C VAL A 114 6.92 -6.81 -9.34
N GLN A 115 7.54 -6.56 -8.19
CA GLN A 115 8.67 -7.32 -7.68
C GLN A 115 8.30 -7.97 -6.37
N PHE A 116 8.38 -9.30 -6.29
CA PHE A 116 7.93 -10.02 -5.10
C PHE A 116 8.96 -11.03 -4.61
N ARG A 117 8.92 -11.27 -3.30
CA ARG A 117 9.58 -12.39 -2.64
C ARG A 117 8.57 -13.05 -1.71
N GLY A 118 7.97 -14.14 -2.18
CA GLY A 118 6.91 -14.85 -1.47
C GLY A 118 6.49 -16.13 -2.14
N GLU A 119 5.40 -16.73 -1.65
CA GLU A 119 4.90 -18.01 -2.15
C GLU A 119 3.95 -17.80 -3.34
N GLU A 120 3.01 -16.86 -3.22
CA GLU A 120 1.96 -16.64 -4.21
C GLU A 120 1.85 -15.17 -4.63
N THR A 121 1.62 -14.93 -5.92
CA THR A 121 1.41 -13.59 -6.47
C THR A 121 0.47 -13.64 -7.66
N GLU A 122 -0.63 -12.90 -7.56
CA GLU A 122 -1.58 -12.68 -8.64
C GLU A 122 -1.50 -11.24 -9.15
N VAL A 123 -1.36 -11.06 -10.47
CA VAL A 123 -1.32 -9.74 -11.09
C VAL A 123 -2.33 -9.67 -12.23
N GLN A 124 -3.27 -8.74 -12.11
CA GLN A 124 -4.22 -8.38 -13.15
C GLN A 124 -4.00 -6.93 -13.57
N SER A 125 -3.35 -6.72 -14.70
CA SER A 125 -3.18 -5.38 -15.27
C SER A 125 -4.01 -5.19 -16.54
N ARG A 126 -4.52 -3.97 -16.72
CA ARG A 126 -5.14 -3.50 -17.96
C ARG A 126 -4.36 -2.31 -18.53
N GLY A 127 -3.07 -2.54 -18.77
CA GLY A 127 -2.14 -1.58 -19.34
C GLY A 127 -1.45 -2.02 -20.61
N GLU A 128 -0.59 -1.13 -21.11
CA GLU A 128 0.26 -1.41 -22.27
C GLU A 128 1.42 -2.31 -21.88
N GLU A 129 2.02 -2.08 -20.71
CA GLU A 129 3.16 -2.82 -20.22
C GLU A 129 2.93 -3.39 -18.81
N THR A 130 3.39 -4.62 -18.59
CA THR A 130 3.36 -5.27 -17.27
C THR A 130 4.57 -6.16 -17.10
N VAL A 131 5.34 -5.91 -16.05
CA VAL A 131 6.54 -6.65 -15.69
C VAL A 131 6.34 -7.26 -14.31
N VAL A 132 6.53 -8.58 -14.20
CA VAL A 132 6.41 -9.30 -12.93
C VAL A 132 7.69 -10.11 -12.69
N GLN A 133 8.35 -9.87 -11.57
CA GLN A 133 9.64 -10.46 -11.23
C GLN A 133 9.63 -11.06 -9.83
N SER A 134 10.00 -12.35 -9.72
CA SER A 134 10.24 -12.99 -8.43
C SER A 134 11.71 -12.88 -8.02
N ARG A 135 11.97 -12.67 -6.74
CA ARG A 135 13.30 -12.69 -6.12
C ARG A 135 13.41 -13.87 -5.16
N GLY A 136 14.38 -14.77 -5.38
CA GLY A 136 14.70 -15.90 -4.50
C GLY A 136 15.30 -15.49 -3.15
#